data_AF-A0A4Y1ZDX7-F1
#
_entry.id   AF-A0A4Y1ZDX7-F1
#
_cell.length_a   1.000
_cell.length_b   1.000
_cell.length_c   1.000
_cell.angle_alpha   90.00
_cell.angle_beta   90.00
_cell.angle_gamma   90.00
#
_symmetry.space_group_name_H-M   'P 1'
#
loop_
_entity.id
_entity.type
_entity.pdbx_description
1 polymer ?
#
loop_
_entity_poly.entity_id
_entity_poly.type
_entity_poly.pdbx_seq_one_letter_code
_entity_poly.pdbx_strand_id
1 'polypeptide(L)'
;MKGRVQAHAKGFAFIIPEDDKLDDVFVSPNDLAGAMNGDTVVIRVTHKTTGERPEGTVIRILERAVTKVVGTFNAGRHFGFVIPDDNRINGDIFIPENAEHGAMEGHKVVAEITKYPEGRKNAEGMITQILGHKNDPGIDILSIIYKHDLPLEYPPEVLAEAEAIPGELSEKDYEGRRDLRGETIVTIDGEDSKDLDDAVTVSRLDNGNYKLGVHIADVSYYVTEGSALDEEAYERGTSVYLVDRVIPMIPHRLSNGICSLNPHVDRLTISCEMEINPQGVVVGHEIFPSVIRSTERMTYNNVRKILKREDDEVLERYKAMIPFFDLMAELAGILEKHRQERGAIDFDFTEAKIIVDEQGKPVDVVIRERTVAERLIESFMLAANETVAEHVDKLRLPFIYRVHEEPNSEKLEKFFDFVVNFGYVLHGSPDNVHPRTLQSLLEKAKGPTGGSSDQYGDAAFDGQSEI
;
A
#
# COMPACT_ATOMS: atom_id res chain seq x y z
N MET A 1 -1.07 5.37 -34.28
CA MET A 1 -1.54 4.79 -33.00
C MET A 1 -1.40 5.84 -31.92
N LYS A 2 -2.41 6.00 -31.05
CA LYS A 2 -2.32 6.86 -29.86
C LYS A 2 -1.91 5.99 -28.67
N GLY A 3 -1.08 6.52 -27.78
CA GLY A 3 -0.66 5.81 -26.58
C GLY A 3 0.17 6.67 -25.65
N ARG A 4 0.53 6.11 -24.50
CA ARG A 4 1.30 6.75 -23.44
C ARG A 4 2.77 6.34 -23.53
N VAL A 5 3.68 7.30 -23.40
CA VAL A 5 5.12 7.05 -23.38
C VAL A 5 5.53 6.44 -22.05
N GLN A 6 6.18 5.28 -22.08
CA GLN A 6 6.90 4.68 -20.97
C GLN A 6 8.40 4.74 -21.28
N ALA A 7 9.06 5.78 -20.80
CA ALA A 7 10.48 5.99 -21.07
C ALA A 7 11.37 5.07 -20.21
N HIS A 8 12.51 4.68 -20.77
CA HIS A 8 13.52 3.88 -20.09
C HIS A 8 14.77 4.72 -19.83
N ALA A 9 15.49 4.41 -18.74
CA ALA A 9 16.75 5.06 -18.37
C ALA A 9 17.91 4.86 -19.36
N LYS A 10 17.68 4.13 -20.46
CA LYS A 10 18.65 3.91 -21.55
C LYS A 10 18.36 4.80 -22.76
N GLY A 11 17.37 5.69 -22.67
CA GLY A 11 17.02 6.64 -23.73
C GLY A 11 15.91 6.19 -24.69
N PHE A 12 15.55 4.90 -24.74
CA PHE A 12 14.42 4.42 -25.55
C PHE A 12 13.11 4.48 -24.75
N ALA A 13 11.97 4.26 -25.40
CA ALA A 13 10.67 4.12 -24.73
C ALA A 13 9.82 3.00 -25.33
N PHE A 14 8.82 2.58 -24.57
CA PHE A 14 7.67 1.84 -25.09
C PHE A 14 6.45 2.76 -25.14
N ILE A 15 5.60 2.59 -26.14
CA ILE A 15 4.32 3.28 -26.23
C ILE A 15 3.24 2.28 -25.88
N ILE A 16 2.61 2.50 -24.72
CA ILE A 16 1.50 1.69 -24.24
C ILE A 16 0.24 2.19 -24.96
N PRO A 17 -0.40 1.39 -25.82
CA PRO A 17 -1.61 1.80 -26.53
C PRO A 17 -2.77 2.08 -25.56
N GLU A 18 -3.76 2.87 -25.98
CA GLU A 18 -5.01 3.02 -25.20
C GLU A 18 -5.95 1.80 -25.32
N ASP A 19 -5.70 0.94 -26.31
CA ASP A 19 -6.42 -0.32 -26.51
C ASP A 19 -5.54 -1.44 -25.96
N ASP A 20 -5.92 -2.01 -24.82
CA ASP A 20 -5.19 -3.08 -24.11
C ASP A 20 -5.06 -4.37 -24.95
N LYS A 21 -5.72 -4.46 -26.11
CA LYS A 21 -5.57 -5.56 -27.07
C LYS A 21 -4.38 -5.40 -28.01
N LEU A 22 -3.73 -4.25 -28.01
CA LEU A 22 -2.59 -3.96 -28.87
C LEU A 22 -1.28 -4.12 -28.11
N ASP A 23 -0.27 -4.66 -28.78
CA ASP A 23 1.08 -4.78 -28.22
C ASP A 23 1.75 -3.41 -28.03
N ASP A 24 2.59 -3.31 -27.00
CA ASP A 24 3.50 -2.18 -26.81
C ASP A 24 4.40 -1.96 -28.03
N VAL A 25 4.56 -0.70 -28.43
CA VAL A 25 5.45 -0.34 -29.54
C VAL A 25 6.76 0.21 -29.01
N PHE A 26 7.88 -0.38 -29.42
CA PHE A 26 9.22 0.12 -29.12
C PHE A 26 9.53 1.38 -29.94
N VAL A 27 10.09 2.40 -29.29
CA VAL A 27 10.52 3.65 -29.93
C VAL A 27 11.98 3.93 -29.56
N SER A 28 12.83 4.09 -30.57
CA SER A 28 14.25 4.38 -30.39
C SER A 28 14.46 5.81 -29.86
N PRO A 29 15.60 6.13 -29.23
CA PRO A 29 15.88 7.48 -28.72
C PRO A 29 15.76 8.58 -29.80
N ASN A 30 16.15 8.27 -31.05
CA ASN A 30 16.09 9.21 -32.16
C ASN A 30 14.66 9.45 -32.67
N ASP A 31 13.74 8.53 -32.35
CA ASP A 31 12.36 8.50 -32.83
C ASP A 31 11.36 9.06 -31.80
N LEU A 32 11.84 9.52 -30.64
CA LEU A 32 11.00 10.07 -29.57
C LEU A 32 10.54 11.52 -29.82
N ALA A 33 11.20 12.26 -30.71
CA ALA A 33 10.87 13.64 -31.04
C ALA A 33 10.67 14.55 -29.81
N GLY A 34 11.48 14.36 -28.76
CA GLY A 34 11.40 15.14 -27.52
C GLY A 34 10.23 14.78 -26.59
N ALA A 35 9.59 13.63 -26.81
CA ALA A 35 8.60 13.08 -25.89
C ALA A 35 9.26 12.64 -24.58
N MET A 36 8.61 12.95 -23.46
CA MET A 36 9.05 12.60 -22.12
C MET A 36 8.21 11.48 -21.54
N ASN A 37 8.66 10.89 -20.43
CA ASN A 37 7.94 9.83 -19.74
C ASN A 37 6.51 10.30 -19.39
N GLY A 38 5.52 9.47 -19.67
CA GLY A 38 4.12 9.73 -19.38
C GLY A 38 3.38 10.54 -20.44
N ASP A 39 4.05 11.21 -21.38
CA ASP A 39 3.42 12.00 -22.43
C ASP A 39 2.42 11.16 -23.23
N THR A 40 1.31 11.76 -23.66
CA THR A 40 0.38 11.13 -24.60
C THR A 40 0.80 11.51 -26.02
N VAL A 41 1.04 10.51 -26.86
CA VAL A 41 1.61 10.70 -28.21
C VAL A 41 0.82 9.99 -29.29
N VAL A 42 0.99 10.47 -30.52
CA VAL A 42 0.62 9.76 -31.74
C VAL A 42 1.88 9.28 -32.43
N ILE A 43 1.95 7.97 -32.65
CA ILE A 43 3.06 7.33 -33.34
C ILE A 43 2.67 6.75 -34.70
N ARG A 44 3.66 6.65 -35.60
CA ARG A 44 3.62 5.81 -36.79
C ARG A 44 4.27 4.48 -36.43
N VAL A 45 3.50 3.40 -36.52
CA VAL A 45 4.03 2.05 -36.34
C VAL A 45 4.73 1.61 -37.63
N THR A 46 5.92 1.06 -37.50
CA THR A 46 6.71 0.48 -38.58
C THR A 46 6.98 -0.99 -38.26
N HIS A 47 6.50 -1.90 -39.11
CA HIS A 47 6.70 -3.35 -38.95
C HIS A 47 8.12 -3.84 -39.27
N LYS A 48 9.14 -2.97 -39.19
CA LYS A 48 10.53 -3.42 -39.33
C LYS A 48 10.93 -4.01 -37.98
N THR A 49 11.11 -5.33 -37.93
CA THR A 49 11.51 -6.04 -36.72
C THR A 49 12.99 -6.41 -36.80
N THR A 50 13.77 -5.93 -35.85
CA THR A 50 15.00 -6.63 -35.42
C THR A 50 14.78 -7.44 -34.12
N GLY A 51 13.58 -7.37 -33.52
CA GLY A 51 13.17 -8.12 -32.32
C GLY A 51 11.68 -8.54 -32.33
N GLU A 52 11.16 -9.01 -31.19
CA GLU A 52 9.79 -9.55 -31.03
C GLU A 52 8.66 -8.50 -31.07
N ARG A 53 8.93 -7.23 -30.72
CA ARG A 53 7.92 -6.16 -30.62
C ARG A 53 7.93 -5.23 -31.84
N PRO A 54 6.78 -4.63 -32.21
CA PRO A 54 6.72 -3.62 -33.28
C PRO A 54 7.53 -2.36 -32.93
N GLU A 55 8.15 -1.74 -33.94
CA GLU A 55 8.88 -0.46 -33.81
C GLU A 55 7.98 0.71 -34.24
N GLY A 56 8.28 1.94 -33.78
CA GLY A 56 7.55 3.12 -34.22
C GLY A 56 8.29 4.45 -34.02
N THR A 57 7.74 5.50 -34.62
CA THR A 57 8.24 6.88 -34.52
C THR A 57 7.16 7.82 -34.01
N VAL A 58 7.49 8.67 -33.03
CA VAL A 58 6.60 9.73 -32.54
C VAL A 58 6.43 10.78 -33.63
N ILE A 59 5.17 10.99 -34.05
CA ILE A 59 4.82 12.02 -35.04
C ILE A 59 4.39 13.29 -34.34
N ARG A 60 3.69 13.16 -33.22
CA ARG A 60 3.08 14.29 -32.51
C ARG A 60 2.89 13.96 -31.03
N ILE A 61 3.12 14.95 -30.20
CA ILE A 61 2.82 14.92 -28.76
C ILE A 61 1.50 15.66 -28.56
N LEU A 62 0.54 15.00 -27.93
CA LEU A 62 -0.80 15.51 -27.70
C LEU A 62 -0.90 16.21 -26.35
N GLU A 63 -0.29 15.61 -25.34
CA GLU A 63 -0.35 16.06 -23.95
C GLU A 63 1.00 15.82 -23.28
N ARG A 64 1.45 16.80 -22.49
CA ARG A 64 2.70 16.74 -21.73
C ARG A 64 2.40 16.28 -20.32
N ALA A 65 3.03 15.19 -19.89
CA ALA A 65 2.87 14.68 -18.53
C ALA A 65 3.87 15.30 -17.56
N VAL A 66 5.12 15.50 -18.00
CA VAL A 66 6.15 16.11 -17.14
C VAL A 66 6.11 17.62 -17.32
N THR A 67 5.69 18.34 -16.28
CA THR A 67 5.72 19.81 -16.22
C THR A 67 6.72 20.31 -15.19
N LYS A 68 6.95 19.52 -14.13
CA LYS A 68 7.93 19.77 -13.07
C LYS A 68 8.92 18.62 -12.98
N VAL A 69 10.16 18.92 -12.61
CA VAL A 69 11.25 17.96 -12.44
C VAL A 69 11.91 18.18 -11.09
N VAL A 70 11.95 17.13 -10.27
CA VAL A 70 12.75 17.11 -9.05
C VAL A 70 14.16 16.62 -9.37
N GLY A 71 15.16 17.31 -8.84
CA GLY A 71 16.54 16.93 -9.07
C GLY A 71 17.52 17.69 -8.21
N THR A 72 18.81 17.48 -8.50
CA THR A 72 19.92 18.16 -7.81
C THR A 72 20.44 19.29 -8.69
N PHE A 73 20.47 20.51 -8.15
CA PHE A 73 21.02 21.67 -8.84
C PHE A 73 22.55 21.63 -8.84
N ASN A 74 23.13 21.80 -10.02
CA ASN A 74 24.56 21.93 -10.27
C ASN A 74 24.82 23.33 -10.83
N ALA A 75 25.56 24.14 -10.09
CA ALA A 75 25.79 25.54 -10.38
C ALA A 75 26.99 25.72 -11.33
N GLY A 76 26.74 26.33 -12.49
CA GLY A 76 27.78 26.85 -13.37
C GLY A 76 28.02 28.35 -13.14
N ARG A 77 28.94 28.94 -13.90
CA ARG A 77 29.31 30.37 -13.74
C ARG A 77 28.23 31.36 -14.23
N HIS A 78 27.44 30.98 -15.24
CA HIS A 78 26.43 31.83 -15.90
C HIS A 78 25.14 31.06 -16.26
N PHE A 79 25.02 29.84 -15.77
CA PHE A 79 23.88 28.95 -15.99
C PHE A 79 24.01 27.79 -15.00
N GLY A 80 22.94 27.07 -14.75
CA GLY A 80 22.96 25.85 -13.97
C GLY A 80 22.33 24.68 -14.71
N PHE A 81 22.40 23.52 -14.08
CA PHE A 81 21.68 22.33 -14.52
C PHE A 81 20.96 21.71 -13.34
N VAL A 82 19.76 21.18 -13.57
CA VAL A 82 19.12 20.26 -12.64
C VAL A 82 19.30 18.85 -13.19
N ILE A 83 20.02 18.03 -12.43
CA ILE A 83 20.18 16.59 -12.70
C ILE A 83 18.93 15.90 -12.13
N PRO A 84 18.03 15.33 -12.96
CA PRO A 84 16.78 14.75 -12.50
C PRO A 84 16.98 13.53 -11.59
N ASP A 85 16.13 13.41 -10.57
CA ASP A 85 16.09 12.21 -9.70
C ASP A 85 15.33 11.04 -10.35
N ASP A 86 14.58 11.30 -11.43
CA ASP A 86 14.01 10.26 -12.30
C ASP A 86 14.96 9.97 -13.46
N ASN A 87 15.62 8.81 -13.40
CA ASN A 87 16.56 8.38 -14.44
C ASN A 87 15.92 8.12 -15.81
N ARG A 88 14.58 8.12 -15.92
CA ARG A 88 13.86 8.04 -17.19
C ARG A 88 13.81 9.40 -17.91
N ILE A 89 14.06 10.50 -17.21
CA ILE A 89 14.26 11.82 -17.81
C ILE A 89 15.70 11.88 -18.29
N ASN A 90 15.87 11.61 -19.59
CA ASN A 90 17.18 11.56 -20.21
C ASN A 90 17.67 12.98 -20.51
N GLY A 91 18.71 13.41 -19.80
CA GLY A 91 19.37 14.71 -19.97
C GLY A 91 19.05 15.71 -18.87
N ASP A 92 20.04 16.54 -18.55
CA ASP A 92 19.92 17.54 -17.50
C ASP A 92 19.02 18.69 -17.94
N ILE A 93 18.24 19.26 -17.02
CA ILE A 93 17.42 20.44 -17.28
C ILE A 93 18.31 21.68 -17.21
N PHE A 94 18.48 22.37 -18.33
CA PHE A 94 19.25 23.61 -18.36
C PHE A 94 18.48 24.72 -17.63
N ILE A 95 19.15 25.38 -16.68
CA ILE A 95 18.62 26.52 -15.95
C ILE A 95 19.35 27.79 -16.44
N PRO A 96 18.68 28.67 -17.20
CA PRO A 96 19.25 29.93 -17.65
C PRO A 96 19.67 30.84 -16.48
N GLU A 97 20.55 31.79 -16.75
CA GLU A 97 20.90 32.85 -15.78
C GLU A 97 19.65 33.59 -15.31
N ASN A 98 19.53 33.80 -13.99
CA ASN A 98 18.40 34.39 -13.28
C ASN A 98 17.15 33.49 -13.14
N ALA A 99 17.20 32.24 -13.62
CA ALA A 99 16.13 31.25 -13.44
C ALA A 99 16.43 30.27 -12.28
N GLU A 100 17.53 30.45 -11.57
CA GLU A 100 17.94 29.62 -10.43
C GLU A 100 17.27 30.02 -9.10
N HIS A 101 16.69 31.22 -9.01
CA HIS A 101 15.93 31.71 -7.85
C HIS A 101 16.60 31.47 -6.48
N GLY A 102 17.94 31.61 -6.42
CA GLY A 102 18.72 31.45 -5.19
C GLY A 102 19.17 30.01 -4.88
N ALA A 103 18.95 29.06 -5.79
CA ALA A 103 19.50 27.72 -5.65
C ALA A 103 21.03 27.74 -5.69
N MET A 104 21.64 26.90 -4.86
CA MET A 104 23.10 26.75 -4.75
C MET A 104 23.50 25.32 -5.11
N GLU A 105 24.78 25.13 -5.41
CA GLU A 105 25.37 23.83 -5.68
C GLU A 105 24.91 22.77 -4.67
N GLY A 106 24.40 21.65 -5.16
CA GLY A 106 23.96 20.54 -4.31
C GLY A 106 22.58 20.69 -3.68
N HIS A 107 21.84 21.78 -3.94
CA HIS A 107 20.44 21.87 -3.52
C HIS A 107 19.57 20.86 -4.27
N LYS A 108 18.66 20.22 -3.54
CA LYS A 108 17.49 19.57 -4.14
C LYS A 108 16.46 20.63 -4.46
N VAL A 109 15.94 20.58 -5.69
CA VAL A 109 15.05 21.61 -6.22
C VAL A 109 13.92 21.00 -7.03
N VAL A 110 12.84 21.77 -7.16
CA VAL A 110 11.79 21.54 -8.15
C VAL A 110 11.98 22.57 -9.25
N ALA A 111 12.16 22.09 -10.49
CA ALA A 111 12.27 22.92 -11.67
C ALA A 111 11.03 22.74 -12.57
N GLU A 112 10.39 23.83 -12.93
CA GLU A 112 9.33 23.84 -13.94
C GLU A 112 9.95 23.88 -15.34
N ILE A 113 9.48 23.02 -16.25
CA ILE A 113 9.95 22.97 -17.63
C ILE A 113 9.36 24.16 -18.38
N THR A 114 10.22 25.09 -18.79
CA THR A 114 9.83 26.24 -19.62
C THR A 114 9.95 25.91 -21.10
N LYS A 115 10.80 24.94 -21.46
CA LYS A 115 10.95 24.45 -22.83
C LYS A 115 11.33 22.98 -22.84
N TYR A 116 10.56 22.20 -23.60
CA TYR A 116 10.79 20.77 -23.75
C TYR A 116 12.01 20.46 -24.64
N PRO A 117 12.60 19.26 -24.50
CA PRO A 117 13.71 18.83 -25.36
C PRO A 117 13.34 18.88 -26.84
N GLU A 118 14.26 19.35 -27.67
CA GLU A 118 14.07 19.44 -29.12
C GLU A 118 15.36 19.02 -29.85
N GLY A 119 15.27 17.93 -30.62
CA GLY A 119 16.42 17.34 -31.32
C GLY A 119 17.52 16.92 -30.35
N ARG A 120 18.67 17.61 -30.39
CA ARG A 120 19.81 17.36 -29.49
C ARG A 120 19.88 18.33 -28.30
N LYS A 121 18.91 19.24 -28.17
CA LYS A 121 18.86 20.22 -27.08
C LYS A 121 18.13 19.61 -25.89
N ASN A 122 18.72 19.77 -24.71
CA ASN A 122 18.08 19.45 -23.45
C ASN A 122 16.87 20.36 -23.20
N ALA A 123 16.02 19.96 -22.24
CA ALA A 123 14.98 20.83 -21.73
C ALA A 123 15.57 22.07 -21.05
N GLU A 124 14.83 23.17 -21.08
CA GLU A 124 15.10 24.37 -20.29
C GLU A 124 14.04 24.48 -19.20
N GLY A 125 14.44 24.99 -18.02
CA GLY A 125 13.53 25.13 -16.89
C GLY A 125 13.88 26.30 -15.99
N MET A 126 13.03 26.50 -14.99
CA MET A 126 13.18 27.53 -13.97
C MET A 126 12.91 26.92 -12.60
N ILE A 127 13.72 27.28 -11.61
CA ILE A 127 13.58 26.75 -10.25
C ILE A 127 12.39 27.43 -9.58
N THR A 128 11.40 26.63 -9.19
CA THR A 128 10.20 27.12 -8.50
C THR A 128 10.28 26.90 -7.00
N GLN A 129 11.01 25.87 -6.55
CA GLN A 129 11.16 25.56 -5.14
C GLN A 129 12.56 25.00 -4.84
N ILE A 130 13.13 25.42 -3.70
CA ILE A 130 14.35 24.87 -3.12
C ILE A 130 13.92 24.01 -1.92
N LEU A 131 14.16 22.71 -2.01
CA LEU A 131 13.76 21.76 -0.96
C LEU A 131 14.75 21.77 0.20
N GLY A 132 16.03 21.94 -0.10
CA GLY A 132 17.14 21.97 0.88
C GLY A 132 18.43 21.48 0.24
N HIS A 133 19.51 21.35 1.01
CA HIS A 133 20.74 20.77 0.50
C HIS A 133 20.64 19.23 0.51
N LYS A 134 21.19 18.55 -0.49
CA LYS A 134 21.11 17.07 -0.64
C LYS A 134 21.68 16.25 0.54
N ASN A 135 22.39 16.90 1.46
CA ASN A 135 22.98 16.28 2.64
C ASN A 135 22.19 16.59 3.92
N ASP A 136 21.15 17.42 3.85
CA ASP A 136 20.33 17.77 5.00
C ASP A 136 19.38 16.60 5.32
N PRO A 137 19.13 16.29 6.61
CA PRO A 137 18.21 15.22 7.00
C PRO A 137 16.79 15.43 6.44
N GLY A 138 16.17 14.37 5.92
CA GLY A 138 14.79 14.36 5.43
C GLY A 138 14.58 14.94 4.02
N ILE A 139 15.62 15.48 3.38
CA ILE A 139 15.53 16.03 2.02
C ILE A 139 15.34 14.95 0.96
N ASP A 140 15.85 13.74 1.20
CA ASP A 140 15.63 12.55 0.39
C ASP A 140 14.15 12.12 0.37
N ILE A 141 13.50 12.11 1.53
CA ILE A 141 12.06 11.83 1.61
C ILE A 141 11.26 12.97 0.95
N LEU A 142 11.62 14.23 1.23
CA LEU A 142 10.95 15.38 0.61
C LEU A 142 11.07 15.34 -0.92
N SER A 143 12.23 14.95 -1.47
CA SER A 143 12.38 14.83 -2.92
C SER A 143 11.51 13.73 -3.51
N ILE A 144 11.30 12.60 -2.80
CA ILE A 144 10.35 11.55 -3.21
C ILE A 144 8.92 12.09 -3.23
N ILE A 145 8.51 12.83 -2.20
CA ILE A 145 7.18 13.43 -2.10
C ILE A 145 6.89 14.32 -3.33
N TYR A 146 7.79 15.25 -3.63
CA TYR A 146 7.63 16.13 -4.80
C TYR A 146 7.77 15.39 -6.14
N LYS A 147 8.62 14.35 -6.22
CA LYS A 147 8.81 13.55 -7.44
C LYS A 147 7.54 12.81 -7.82
N HIS A 148 6.78 12.36 -6.83
CA HIS A 148 5.51 11.64 -7.02
C HIS A 148 4.28 12.56 -6.93
N ASP A 149 4.49 13.88 -6.84
CA ASP A 149 3.44 14.89 -6.71
C ASP A 149 2.45 14.58 -5.57
N LEU A 150 2.98 14.10 -4.44
CA LEU A 150 2.17 13.74 -3.29
C LEU A 150 1.69 15.00 -2.54
N PRO A 151 0.38 15.14 -2.26
CA PRO A 151 -0.19 16.35 -1.68
C PRO A 151 0.17 16.48 -0.19
N LEU A 152 1.08 17.42 0.11
CA LEU A 152 1.54 17.69 1.47
C LEU A 152 0.55 18.51 2.29
N GLU A 153 0.04 19.60 1.71
CA GLU A 153 -0.81 20.56 2.39
C GLU A 153 -2.26 20.32 2.01
N TYR A 154 -3.17 20.63 2.94
CA TYR A 154 -4.60 20.63 2.69
C TYR A 154 -5.05 22.01 2.20
N PRO A 155 -5.97 22.07 1.23
CA PRO A 155 -6.61 23.33 0.85
C PRO A 155 -7.30 24.00 2.07
N PRO A 156 -7.33 25.35 2.14
CA PRO A 156 -7.93 26.06 3.28
C PRO A 156 -9.38 25.69 3.58
N GLU A 157 -10.17 25.42 2.54
CA GLU A 157 -11.56 24.97 2.62
C GLU A 157 -11.70 23.61 3.30
N VAL A 158 -10.79 22.67 3.02
CA VAL A 158 -10.76 21.34 3.66
C VAL A 158 -10.47 21.46 5.14
N LEU A 159 -9.51 22.32 5.51
CA LEU A 159 -9.18 22.60 6.91
C LEU A 159 -10.35 23.28 7.64
N ALA A 160 -11.04 24.21 6.97
CA ALA A 160 -12.20 24.89 7.54
C ALA A 160 -13.37 23.91 7.82
N GLU A 161 -13.65 22.98 6.89
CA GLU A 161 -14.65 21.93 7.10
C GLU A 161 -14.25 21.00 8.25
N ALA A 162 -13.00 20.53 8.30
CA ALA A 162 -12.50 19.68 9.37
C ALA A 162 -12.59 20.35 10.75
N GLU A 163 -12.30 21.65 10.85
CA GLU A 163 -12.40 22.40 12.10
C GLU A 163 -13.84 22.65 12.54
N ALA A 164 -14.79 22.70 11.59
CA ALA A 164 -16.21 22.86 11.89
C ALA A 164 -16.86 21.60 12.49
N ILE A 165 -16.26 20.42 12.27
CA ILE A 165 -16.75 19.16 12.84
C ILE A 165 -16.53 19.15 14.37
N PRO A 166 -17.59 18.90 15.17
CA PRO A 166 -17.48 18.77 16.61
C PRO A 166 -16.54 17.63 17.03
N GLY A 167 -15.75 17.86 18.08
CA GLY A 167 -14.86 16.83 18.64
C GLY A 167 -15.54 15.82 19.57
N GLU A 168 -16.83 16.02 19.86
CA GLU A 168 -17.63 15.18 20.74
C GLU A 168 -19.00 14.92 20.09
N LEU A 169 -19.56 13.75 20.37
CA LEU A 169 -20.87 13.35 19.89
C LEU A 169 -21.98 14.03 20.69
N SER A 170 -23.07 14.34 19.99
CA SER A 170 -24.31 14.86 20.54
C SER A 170 -25.39 13.77 20.59
N GLU A 171 -26.47 14.00 21.34
CA GLU A 171 -27.58 13.05 21.45
C GLU A 171 -28.21 12.66 20.11
N LYS A 172 -28.18 13.58 19.13
CA LYS A 172 -28.71 13.33 17.79
C LYS A 172 -27.88 12.31 17.01
N ASP A 173 -26.58 12.22 17.30
CA ASP A 173 -25.67 11.37 16.56
C ASP A 173 -25.88 9.88 16.88
N TYR A 174 -26.56 9.61 18.00
CA TYR A 174 -26.97 8.26 18.41
C TYR A 174 -28.28 7.80 17.76
N GLU A 175 -29.05 8.69 17.13
CA GLU A 175 -30.35 8.34 16.56
C GLU A 175 -30.19 7.31 15.42
N GLY A 176 -30.95 6.22 15.48
CA GLY A 176 -30.92 5.16 14.47
C GLY A 176 -29.71 4.22 14.54
N ARG A 177 -28.81 4.38 15.53
CA ARG A 177 -27.64 3.52 15.72
C ARG A 177 -27.87 2.45 16.78
N ARG A 178 -27.30 1.27 16.57
CA ARG A 178 -27.26 0.23 17.62
C ARG A 178 -26.29 0.63 18.71
N ASP A 179 -26.73 0.55 19.97
CA ASP A 179 -25.87 0.82 21.12
C ASP A 179 -25.08 -0.43 21.52
N LEU A 180 -23.77 -0.39 21.32
CA LEU A 180 -22.82 -1.45 21.66
C LEU A 180 -21.84 -1.01 22.75
N ARG A 181 -22.06 0.13 23.40
CA ARG A 181 -21.14 0.71 24.40
C ARG A 181 -20.96 -0.16 25.65
N GLY A 182 -21.84 -1.13 25.86
CA GLY A 182 -21.77 -2.10 26.96
C GLY A 182 -21.01 -3.39 26.62
N GLU A 183 -20.58 -3.59 25.36
CA GLU A 183 -19.81 -4.77 24.96
C GLU A 183 -18.30 -4.58 25.21
N THR A 184 -17.59 -5.68 25.45
CA THR A 184 -16.12 -5.68 25.49
C THR A 184 -15.58 -5.57 24.07
N ILE A 185 -15.16 -4.37 23.69
CA ILE A 185 -14.66 -4.05 22.35
C ILE A 185 -13.23 -3.52 22.49
N VAL A 186 -12.28 -3.94 21.65
CA VAL A 186 -10.89 -3.47 21.70
C VAL A 186 -10.40 -3.05 20.33
N THR A 187 -9.45 -2.11 20.29
CA THR A 187 -8.60 -1.87 19.10
C THR A 187 -7.25 -2.55 19.34
N ILE A 188 -6.60 -3.06 18.30
CA ILE A 188 -5.27 -3.69 18.39
C ILE A 188 -4.40 -3.18 17.23
N ASP A 189 -3.44 -2.33 17.56
CA ASP A 189 -2.67 -1.58 16.55
C ASP A 189 -1.17 -1.57 16.84
N GLY A 190 -0.39 -0.91 15.99
CA GLY A 190 1.01 -0.62 16.29
C GLY A 190 1.14 0.37 17.45
N GLU A 191 2.28 0.35 18.15
CA GLU A 191 2.57 1.27 19.25
C GLU A 191 2.37 2.74 18.86
N ASP A 192 2.82 3.09 17.65
CA ASP A 192 2.84 4.46 17.12
C ASP A 192 1.52 4.89 16.43
N SER A 193 0.56 3.96 16.24
CA SER A 193 -0.71 4.22 15.54
C SER A 193 -1.60 5.18 16.34
N LYS A 194 -2.17 6.18 15.66
CA LYS A 194 -3.08 7.18 16.27
C LYS A 194 -4.44 7.23 15.60
N ASP A 195 -4.53 6.68 14.42
CA ASP A 195 -5.64 6.48 13.51
C ASP A 195 -6.17 5.05 13.68
N LEU A 196 -6.87 4.81 14.78
CA LEU A 196 -7.46 3.49 15.09
C LEU A 196 -8.78 3.34 14.31
N ASP A 197 -8.75 2.64 13.18
CA ASP A 197 -9.90 2.56 12.26
C ASP A 197 -10.85 1.40 12.55
N ASP A 198 -10.33 0.32 13.15
CA ASP A 198 -11.09 -0.89 13.45
C ASP A 198 -11.06 -1.28 14.93
N ALA A 199 -12.19 -1.82 15.39
CA ALA A 199 -12.32 -2.43 16.70
C ALA A 199 -13.05 -3.76 16.59
N VAL A 200 -12.76 -4.68 17.51
CA VAL A 200 -13.28 -6.05 17.45
C VAL A 200 -13.86 -6.52 18.77
N THR A 201 -14.88 -7.37 18.68
CA THR A 201 -15.47 -8.11 19.79
C THR A 201 -15.66 -9.57 19.40
N VAL A 202 -15.44 -10.48 20.34
CA VAL A 202 -15.71 -11.91 20.16
C VAL A 202 -16.47 -12.44 21.37
N SER A 203 -17.53 -13.18 21.13
CA SER A 203 -18.23 -13.94 22.17
C SER A 203 -18.67 -15.32 21.66
N ARG A 204 -18.91 -16.25 22.59
CA ARG A 204 -19.45 -17.57 22.28
C ARG A 204 -20.97 -17.54 22.48
N LEU A 205 -21.69 -18.05 21.49
CA LEU A 205 -23.16 -18.14 21.52
C LEU A 205 -23.61 -19.45 22.18
N ASP A 206 -24.86 -19.48 22.67
CA ASP A 206 -25.45 -20.62 23.36
C ASP A 206 -25.48 -21.90 22.50
N ASN A 207 -25.56 -21.76 21.17
CA ASN A 207 -25.56 -22.86 20.22
C ASN A 207 -24.16 -23.43 19.93
N GLY A 208 -23.10 -22.85 20.53
CA GLY A 208 -21.72 -23.25 20.34
C GLY A 208 -21.00 -22.55 19.18
N ASN A 209 -21.67 -21.66 18.46
CA ASN A 209 -21.05 -20.77 17.45
C ASN A 209 -20.34 -19.58 18.12
N TYR A 210 -19.64 -18.81 17.32
CA TYR A 210 -19.00 -17.56 17.71
C TYR A 210 -19.77 -16.38 17.12
N LYS A 211 -19.87 -15.29 17.89
CA LYS A 211 -20.17 -13.95 17.36
C LYS A 211 -18.83 -13.22 17.21
N LEU A 212 -18.52 -12.77 16.01
CA LEU A 212 -17.44 -11.84 15.71
C LEU A 212 -18.06 -10.50 15.29
N GLY A 213 -17.82 -9.44 16.06
CA GLY A 213 -18.13 -8.08 15.64
C GLY A 213 -16.86 -7.39 15.17
N VAL A 214 -16.93 -6.78 13.98
CA VAL A 214 -15.92 -5.87 13.44
C VAL A 214 -16.57 -4.51 13.29
N HIS A 215 -16.01 -3.50 13.96
CA HIS A 215 -16.57 -2.15 14.05
C HIS A 215 -15.59 -1.18 13.40
N ILE A 216 -15.97 -0.63 12.25
CA ILE A 216 -15.12 0.29 11.48
C ILE A 216 -15.57 1.72 11.73
N ALA A 217 -14.62 2.64 11.94
CA ALA A 217 -14.88 4.06 12.04
C ALA A 217 -15.85 4.54 10.95
N ASP A 218 -16.92 5.23 11.35
CA ASP A 218 -17.91 5.76 10.41
C ASP A 218 -17.41 7.07 9.78
N VAL A 219 -16.34 6.98 8.98
CA VAL A 219 -15.70 8.14 8.34
C VAL A 219 -16.69 8.86 7.42
N SER A 220 -17.56 8.11 6.72
CA SER A 220 -18.59 8.65 5.82
C SER A 220 -19.62 9.55 6.49
N TYR A 221 -19.79 9.43 7.81
CA TYR A 221 -20.65 10.33 8.57
C TYR A 221 -20.05 11.75 8.65
N TYR A 222 -18.72 11.87 8.69
CA TYR A 222 -18.00 13.15 8.81
C TYR A 222 -17.53 13.70 7.45
N VAL A 223 -17.16 12.81 6.53
CA VAL A 223 -16.72 13.14 5.17
C VAL A 223 -17.87 12.80 4.23
N THR A 224 -18.75 13.78 3.98
CA THR A 224 -19.97 13.58 3.19
C THR A 224 -19.72 13.81 1.70
N GLU A 225 -20.39 13.04 0.85
CA GLU A 225 -20.30 13.13 -0.61
C GLU A 225 -20.43 14.59 -1.11
N GLY A 226 -19.46 15.02 -1.93
CA GLY A 226 -19.40 16.37 -2.51
C GLY A 226 -18.95 17.48 -1.56
N SER A 227 -18.48 17.16 -0.35
CA SER A 227 -17.79 18.13 0.53
C SER A 227 -16.35 18.37 0.08
N ALA A 228 -15.71 19.45 0.54
CA ALA A 228 -14.29 19.66 0.23
C ALA A 228 -13.41 18.55 0.81
N LEU A 229 -13.78 18.00 1.98
CA LEU A 229 -13.13 16.82 2.56
C LEU A 229 -13.23 15.58 1.66
N ASP A 230 -14.37 15.35 1.02
CA ASP A 230 -14.60 14.21 0.13
C ASP A 230 -13.79 14.34 -1.16
N GLU A 231 -13.85 15.51 -1.81
CA GLU A 231 -13.06 15.78 -3.03
C GLU A 231 -11.56 15.61 -2.78
N GLU A 232 -11.05 16.16 -1.68
CA GLU A 232 -9.62 16.02 -1.33
C GLU A 232 -9.24 14.58 -0.95
N ALA A 233 -10.10 13.85 -0.23
CA ALA A 233 -9.87 12.45 0.08
C ALA A 233 -9.87 11.58 -1.19
N TYR A 234 -10.74 11.88 -2.15
CA TYR A 234 -10.80 11.22 -3.45
C TYR A 234 -9.53 11.45 -4.26
N GLU A 235 -9.06 12.70 -4.34
CA GLU A 235 -7.81 13.05 -5.05
C GLU A 235 -6.57 12.40 -4.41
N ARG A 236 -6.53 12.33 -3.07
CA ARG A 236 -5.45 11.63 -2.33
C ARG A 236 -5.51 10.12 -2.52
N GLY A 237 -6.72 9.55 -2.52
CA GLY A 237 -7.01 8.12 -2.67
C GLY A 237 -6.62 7.22 -1.49
N THR A 238 -5.48 7.49 -0.83
CA THR A 238 -5.02 6.75 0.36
C THR A 238 -4.02 7.55 1.17
N SER A 239 -3.85 7.20 2.45
CA SER A 239 -2.74 7.71 3.26
C SER A 239 -1.41 7.13 2.76
N VAL A 240 -0.38 7.97 2.62
CA VAL A 240 0.95 7.54 2.20
C VAL A 240 1.89 7.46 3.40
N TYR A 241 2.31 6.25 3.75
CA TYR A 241 3.23 5.97 4.85
C TYR A 241 4.68 5.98 4.33
N LEU A 242 5.45 6.98 4.76
CA LEU A 242 6.88 7.13 4.49
C LEU A 242 7.68 6.71 5.73
N VAL A 243 9.00 6.64 5.59
CA VAL A 243 9.88 6.16 6.66
C VAL A 243 9.81 7.04 7.91
N ASP A 244 9.72 8.36 7.74
CA ASP A 244 9.76 9.34 8.84
C ASP A 244 8.41 10.01 9.14
N ARG A 245 7.40 9.85 8.28
CA ARG A 245 6.11 10.55 8.38
C ARG A 245 4.99 9.85 7.63
N VAL A 246 3.78 10.30 7.88
CA VAL A 246 2.57 9.92 7.14
C VAL A 246 2.03 11.16 6.44
N ILE A 247 1.65 11.02 5.18
CA ILE A 247 0.79 11.99 4.48
C ILE A 247 -0.63 11.43 4.57
N PRO A 248 -1.46 11.93 5.49
CA PRO A 248 -2.77 11.34 5.71
C PRO A 248 -3.72 11.66 4.54
N MET A 249 -4.71 10.80 4.34
CA MET A 249 -5.80 11.00 3.38
C MET A 249 -6.79 12.09 3.84
N ILE A 250 -7.06 12.18 5.14
CA ILE A 250 -7.94 13.19 5.74
C ILE A 250 -7.19 13.93 6.86
N PRO A 251 -7.58 15.18 7.20
CA PRO A 251 -6.87 15.97 8.21
C PRO A 251 -6.74 15.24 9.55
N HIS A 252 -5.57 15.38 10.20
CA HIS A 252 -5.24 14.69 11.45
C HIS A 252 -6.24 14.90 12.59
N ARG A 253 -6.91 16.05 12.60
CA ARG A 253 -8.00 16.34 13.56
C ARG A 253 -9.12 15.30 13.48
N LEU A 254 -9.44 14.82 12.28
CA LEU A 254 -10.45 13.80 12.06
C LEU A 254 -9.85 12.42 12.28
N SER A 255 -8.78 12.08 11.54
CA SER A 255 -8.19 10.72 11.55
C SER A 255 -7.76 10.29 12.96
N ASN A 256 -7.09 11.16 13.73
CA ASN A 256 -6.61 10.84 15.07
C ASN A 256 -7.63 11.20 16.16
N GLY A 257 -8.73 11.86 15.79
CA GLY A 257 -9.68 12.46 16.72
C GLY A 257 -11.03 11.74 16.73
N ILE A 258 -12.01 12.31 16.03
CA ILE A 258 -13.41 11.85 16.07
C ILE A 258 -13.64 10.58 15.22
N CYS A 259 -12.82 10.35 14.19
CA CYS A 259 -12.86 9.11 13.41
C CYS A 259 -12.11 7.97 14.10
N SER A 260 -11.01 8.25 14.81
CA SER A 260 -10.30 7.19 15.54
C SER A 260 -11.13 6.64 16.71
N LEU A 261 -11.17 5.31 16.79
CA LEU A 261 -11.82 4.50 17.82
C LEU A 261 -11.08 4.50 19.17
N ASN A 262 -10.76 5.70 19.63
CA ASN A 262 -10.07 5.96 20.89
C ASN A 262 -10.75 5.26 22.09
N PRO A 263 -9.96 4.77 23.08
CA PRO A 263 -10.50 4.04 24.21
C PRO A 263 -11.35 4.93 25.13
N HIS A 264 -12.38 4.35 25.72
CA HIS A 264 -13.26 4.92 26.73
C HIS A 264 -14.10 6.14 26.30
N VAL A 265 -14.14 6.46 25.01
CA VAL A 265 -14.97 7.52 24.45
C VAL A 265 -15.96 6.96 23.43
N ASP A 266 -17.12 7.59 23.32
CA ASP A 266 -18.14 7.15 22.36
C ASP A 266 -17.68 7.46 20.93
N ARG A 267 -17.84 6.47 20.05
CA ARG A 267 -17.46 6.59 18.63
C ARG A 267 -18.51 5.94 17.73
N LEU A 268 -18.74 6.58 16.59
CA LEU A 268 -19.66 6.09 15.57
C LEU A 268 -18.93 5.08 14.70
N THR A 269 -19.58 3.95 14.43
CA THR A 269 -19.03 2.92 13.55
C THR A 269 -20.08 2.41 12.57
N ILE A 270 -19.60 1.84 11.47
CA ILE A 270 -20.34 0.87 10.69
C ILE A 270 -19.85 -0.51 11.15
N SER A 271 -20.76 -1.32 11.68
CA SER A 271 -20.44 -2.61 12.28
C SER A 271 -20.87 -3.76 11.37
N CYS A 272 -20.03 -4.78 11.29
CA CYS A 272 -20.33 -6.08 10.69
C CYS A 272 -20.28 -7.13 11.81
N GLU A 273 -21.44 -7.64 12.21
CA GLU A 273 -21.55 -8.77 13.15
C GLU A 273 -21.78 -10.06 12.37
N MET A 274 -20.95 -11.06 12.65
CA MET A 274 -20.96 -12.36 11.98
C MET A 274 -21.15 -13.47 13.00
N GLU A 275 -22.07 -14.39 12.71
CA GLU A 275 -22.17 -15.68 13.40
C GLU A 275 -21.34 -16.72 12.63
N ILE A 276 -20.33 -17.29 13.31
CA ILE A 276 -19.36 -18.20 12.72
C ILE A 276 -19.44 -19.55 13.41
N ASN A 277 -19.61 -20.62 12.63
CA ASN A 277 -19.65 -21.98 13.18
C ASN A 277 -18.24 -22.49 13.55
N PRO A 278 -18.12 -23.62 14.28
CA PRO A 278 -16.81 -24.17 14.66
C PRO A 278 -15.92 -24.63 13.50
N GLN A 279 -16.40 -24.61 12.26
CA GLN A 279 -15.64 -24.90 11.04
C GLN A 279 -15.12 -23.63 10.35
N GLY A 280 -15.38 -22.44 10.91
CA GLY A 280 -14.94 -21.16 10.34
C GLY A 280 -15.83 -20.62 9.22
N VAL A 281 -17.04 -21.17 9.07
CA VAL A 281 -18.01 -20.69 8.07
C VAL A 281 -18.93 -19.65 8.70
N VAL A 282 -19.05 -18.49 8.06
CA VAL A 282 -20.07 -17.48 8.39
C VAL A 282 -21.44 -18.02 8.03
N VAL A 283 -22.29 -18.24 9.03
CA VAL A 283 -23.65 -18.81 8.85
C VAL A 283 -24.75 -17.75 8.92
N GLY A 284 -24.42 -16.55 9.40
CA GLY A 284 -25.30 -15.39 9.43
C GLY A 284 -24.49 -14.12 9.68
N HIS A 285 -25.01 -12.99 9.22
CA HIS A 285 -24.38 -11.69 9.46
C HIS A 285 -25.37 -10.54 9.42
N GLU A 286 -24.98 -9.42 10.02
CA GLU A 286 -25.72 -8.16 9.96
C GLU A 286 -24.72 -6.99 9.83
N ILE A 287 -25.03 -6.04 8.94
CA ILE A 287 -24.25 -4.82 8.74
C ILE A 287 -25.12 -3.62 9.12
N PHE A 288 -24.67 -2.80 10.07
CA PHE A 288 -25.49 -1.71 10.61
C PHE A 288 -24.66 -0.55 11.21
N PRO A 289 -25.18 0.69 11.19
CA PRO A 289 -24.62 1.79 11.96
C PRO A 289 -24.73 1.55 13.46
N SER A 290 -23.66 1.79 14.21
CA SER A 290 -23.61 1.59 15.66
C SER A 290 -22.83 2.68 16.37
N VAL A 291 -22.96 2.71 17.70
CA VAL A 291 -22.11 3.47 18.62
C VAL A 291 -21.40 2.49 19.55
N ILE A 292 -20.08 2.63 19.63
CA ILE A 292 -19.22 1.83 20.51
C ILE A 292 -18.54 2.73 21.55
N ARG A 293 -18.01 2.10 22.59
CA ARG A 293 -17.04 2.70 23.50
C ARG A 293 -15.92 1.68 23.70
N SER A 294 -14.81 1.85 22.99
CA SER A 294 -13.70 0.89 23.07
C SER A 294 -13.26 0.72 24.53
N THR A 295 -13.18 -0.53 24.96
CA THR A 295 -12.82 -0.92 26.32
C THR A 295 -11.34 -0.68 26.58
N GLU A 296 -10.48 -0.88 25.58
CA GLU A 296 -9.04 -0.69 25.72
C GLU A 296 -8.37 -0.52 24.34
N ARG A 297 -7.32 0.30 24.29
CA ARG A 297 -6.40 0.37 23.15
C ARG A 297 -5.25 -0.59 23.40
N MET A 298 -5.22 -1.69 22.66
CA MET A 298 -4.16 -2.67 22.75
C MET A 298 -3.10 -2.44 21.67
N THR A 299 -1.91 -2.99 21.89
CA THR A 299 -0.88 -3.09 20.85
C THR A 299 -0.65 -4.54 20.46
N TYR A 300 -0.20 -4.78 19.23
CA TYR A 300 0.18 -6.12 18.77
C TYR A 300 1.17 -6.79 19.72
N ASN A 301 2.14 -6.03 20.24
CA ASN A 301 3.12 -6.52 21.21
C ASN A 301 2.47 -6.99 22.52
N ASN A 302 1.54 -6.22 23.09
CA ASN A 302 0.86 -6.60 24.32
C ASN A 302 -0.03 -7.82 24.12
N VAL A 303 -0.76 -7.89 23.00
CA VAL A 303 -1.60 -9.06 22.68
C VAL A 303 -0.74 -10.30 22.45
N ARG A 304 0.40 -10.19 21.76
CA ARG A 304 1.37 -11.28 21.62
C ARG A 304 1.84 -11.78 22.99
N LYS A 305 2.29 -10.87 23.86
CA LYS A 305 2.75 -11.21 25.21
C LYS A 305 1.67 -11.90 26.03
N ILE A 306 0.42 -11.44 25.93
CA ILE A 306 -0.74 -12.09 26.55
C ILE A 306 -0.88 -13.51 26.00
N LEU A 307 -1.02 -13.69 24.68
CA LEU A 307 -1.28 -15.00 24.07
C LEU A 307 -0.14 -16.01 24.27
N LYS A 308 1.11 -15.55 24.31
CA LYS A 308 2.29 -16.39 24.52
C LYS A 308 2.66 -16.61 25.99
N ARG A 309 2.04 -15.86 26.90
CA ARG A 309 2.34 -15.86 28.35
C ARG A 309 3.81 -15.52 28.65
N GLU A 310 4.32 -14.46 28.01
CA GLU A 310 5.75 -14.11 28.01
C GLU A 310 6.14 -13.00 29.01
N ASP A 311 5.18 -12.32 29.64
CA ASP A 311 5.43 -11.12 30.44
C ASP A 311 4.43 -11.01 31.61
N ASP A 312 4.91 -11.27 32.83
CA ASP A 312 4.07 -11.29 34.05
C ASP A 312 3.42 -9.93 34.35
N GLU A 313 4.09 -8.81 34.01
CA GLU A 313 3.58 -7.47 34.27
C GLU A 313 2.41 -7.14 33.33
N VAL A 314 2.55 -7.50 32.06
CA VAL A 314 1.46 -7.38 31.07
C VAL A 314 0.30 -8.33 31.42
N LEU A 315 0.58 -9.56 31.84
CA LEU A 315 -0.44 -10.53 32.22
C LEU A 315 -1.23 -10.09 33.46
N GLU A 316 -0.58 -9.55 34.48
CA GLU A 316 -1.29 -9.05 35.65
C GLU A 316 -2.09 -7.79 35.31
N ARG A 317 -1.55 -6.89 34.48
CA ARG A 317 -2.27 -5.68 34.02
C ARG A 317 -3.57 -6.01 33.27
N TYR A 318 -3.53 -6.99 32.37
CA TYR A 318 -4.68 -7.35 31.52
C TYR A 318 -5.37 -8.65 31.95
N LYS A 319 -5.19 -9.08 33.20
CA LYS A 319 -5.66 -10.36 33.73
C LYS A 319 -7.13 -10.67 33.45
N ALA A 320 -8.00 -9.66 33.58
CA ALA A 320 -9.43 -9.80 33.34
C ALA A 320 -9.77 -10.04 31.86
N MET A 321 -8.91 -9.60 30.93
CA MET A 321 -9.10 -9.70 29.48
C MET A 321 -8.40 -10.92 28.86
N ILE A 322 -7.56 -11.65 29.62
CA ILE A 322 -6.88 -12.86 29.11
C ILE A 322 -7.88 -13.85 28.48
N PRO A 323 -9.02 -14.21 29.12
CA PRO A 323 -9.98 -15.14 28.52
C PRO A 323 -10.59 -14.62 27.21
N PHE A 324 -10.73 -13.30 27.08
CA PHE A 324 -11.24 -12.67 25.87
C PHE A 324 -10.22 -12.78 24.73
N PHE A 325 -8.94 -12.49 24.97
CA PHE A 325 -7.89 -12.66 23.96
C PHE A 325 -7.67 -14.13 23.58
N ASP A 326 -7.76 -15.07 24.54
CA ASP A 326 -7.68 -16.50 24.25
C ASP A 326 -8.82 -16.94 23.31
N LEU A 327 -10.05 -16.45 23.53
CA LEU A 327 -11.19 -16.72 22.66
C LEU A 327 -11.00 -16.12 21.25
N MET A 328 -10.45 -14.91 21.18
CA MET A 328 -10.12 -14.29 19.88
C MET A 328 -9.08 -15.14 19.12
N ALA A 329 -8.05 -15.63 19.81
CA ALA A 329 -7.03 -16.49 19.21
C ALA A 329 -7.58 -17.84 18.76
N GLU A 330 -8.50 -18.45 19.53
CA GLU A 330 -9.23 -19.66 19.14
C GLU A 330 -9.98 -19.45 17.83
N LEU A 331 -10.80 -18.40 17.73
CA LEU A 331 -11.56 -18.10 16.53
C LEU A 331 -10.65 -17.78 15.34
N ALA A 332 -9.59 -16.99 15.53
CA ALA A 332 -8.64 -16.68 14.47
C ALA A 332 -7.96 -17.94 13.91
N GLY A 333 -7.58 -18.89 14.77
CA GLY A 333 -7.03 -20.18 14.33
C GLY A 333 -8.03 -21.02 13.52
N ILE A 334 -9.31 -20.98 13.88
CA ILE A 334 -10.38 -21.63 13.11
C ILE A 334 -10.52 -20.99 11.72
N LEU A 335 -10.53 -19.66 11.64
CA LEU A 335 -10.63 -18.92 10.38
C LEU A 335 -9.40 -19.13 9.49
N GLU A 336 -8.20 -19.13 10.07
CA GLU A 336 -6.96 -19.39 9.34
C GLU A 336 -6.97 -20.80 8.73
N LYS A 337 -7.35 -21.82 9.52
CA LYS A 337 -7.49 -23.19 9.03
C LYS A 337 -8.52 -23.28 7.90
N HIS A 338 -9.66 -22.63 8.05
CA HIS A 338 -10.69 -22.60 7.00
C HIS A 338 -10.15 -21.98 5.70
N ARG A 339 -9.41 -20.87 5.78
CA ARG A 339 -8.77 -20.25 4.60
C ARG A 339 -7.72 -21.15 3.96
N GLN A 340 -6.88 -21.81 4.75
CA GLN A 340 -5.89 -22.76 4.27
C GLN A 340 -6.56 -23.91 3.51
N GLU A 341 -7.65 -24.47 4.06
CA GLU A 341 -8.44 -25.51 3.40
C GLU A 341 -9.02 -25.03 2.07
N ARG A 342 -9.44 -23.75 1.93
CA ARG A 342 -9.90 -23.18 0.64
C ARG A 342 -8.79 -22.99 -0.39
N GLY A 343 -7.51 -23.11 -0.02
CA GLY A 343 -6.37 -22.97 -0.92
C GLY A 343 -5.69 -21.59 -0.88
N ALA A 344 -5.82 -20.86 0.22
CA ALA A 344 -5.15 -19.57 0.40
C ALA A 344 -3.62 -19.72 0.27
N ILE A 345 -3.02 -18.89 -0.57
CA ILE A 345 -1.57 -18.84 -0.75
C ILE A 345 -1.00 -17.82 0.24
N ASP A 346 -0.18 -18.29 1.19
CA ASP A 346 0.49 -17.42 2.16
C ASP A 346 1.88 -17.03 1.64
N PHE A 347 2.01 -15.79 1.21
CA PHE A 347 3.28 -15.19 0.83
C PHE A 347 3.90 -14.53 2.05
N ASP A 348 4.60 -15.33 2.86
CA ASP A 348 5.35 -14.81 4.00
C ASP A 348 6.64 -14.15 3.49
N PHE A 349 6.55 -12.85 3.19
CA PHE A 349 7.68 -12.04 2.76
C PHE A 349 8.34 -11.41 3.97
N THR A 350 9.66 -11.56 4.07
CA THR A 350 10.45 -10.85 5.07
C THR A 350 10.48 -9.35 4.73
N GLU A 351 9.73 -8.56 5.50
CA GLU A 351 9.73 -7.09 5.40
C GLU A 351 10.84 -6.49 6.28
N ALA A 352 11.49 -5.44 5.79
CA ALA A 352 12.43 -4.65 6.58
C ALA A 352 11.72 -3.43 7.19
N LYS A 353 11.94 -3.16 8.47
CA LYS A 353 11.54 -1.93 9.16
C LYS A 353 12.77 -1.08 9.43
N ILE A 354 12.76 0.15 8.91
CA ILE A 354 13.80 1.15 9.18
C ILE A 354 13.47 1.84 10.50
N ILE A 355 14.42 1.87 11.42
CA ILE A 355 14.30 2.61 12.68
C ILE A 355 14.99 3.96 12.49
N VAL A 356 14.26 5.03 12.77
CA VAL A 356 14.77 6.42 12.69
C VAL A 356 14.80 7.07 14.07
N ASP A 357 15.73 8.00 14.27
CA ASP A 357 15.75 8.88 15.46
C ASP A 357 14.75 10.04 15.34
N GLU A 358 14.69 10.90 16.35
CA GLU A 358 13.80 12.07 16.41
C GLU A 358 14.05 13.08 15.28
N GLN A 359 15.22 13.04 14.64
CA GLN A 359 15.59 13.89 13.50
C GLN A 359 15.33 13.19 12.15
N GLY A 360 14.71 12.00 12.16
CA GLY A 360 14.41 11.22 10.97
C GLY A 360 15.63 10.50 10.39
N LYS A 361 16.77 10.45 11.11
CA LYS A 361 17.97 9.79 10.62
C LYS A 361 17.86 8.28 10.88
N PRO A 362 18.09 7.42 9.86
CA PRO A 362 18.12 5.97 10.06
C PRO A 362 19.21 5.56 11.05
N VAL A 363 18.84 4.83 12.09
CA VAL A 363 19.74 4.28 13.12
C VAL A 363 19.87 2.77 13.07
N ASP A 364 18.86 2.07 12.53
CA ASP A 364 18.88 0.61 12.41
C ASP A 364 17.93 0.11 11.30
N VAL A 365 18.10 -1.13 10.88
CA VAL A 365 17.20 -1.85 9.98
C VAL A 365 16.92 -3.23 10.57
N VAL A 366 15.68 -3.48 10.96
CA VAL A 366 15.25 -4.73 11.60
C VAL A 366 14.27 -5.48 10.71
N ILE A 367 14.19 -6.80 10.88
CA ILE A 367 13.15 -7.60 10.24
C ILE A 367 11.84 -7.33 10.96
N ARG A 368 10.78 -7.02 10.20
CA ARG A 368 9.43 -6.92 10.73
C ARG A 368 8.87 -8.32 10.89
N GLU A 369 8.61 -8.71 12.13
CA GLU A 369 7.98 -9.99 12.44
C GLU A 369 6.45 -9.87 12.42
N ARG A 370 5.78 -10.74 11.67
CA ARG A 370 4.32 -10.91 11.71
C ARG A 370 3.98 -11.91 12.80
N THR A 371 3.48 -11.43 13.94
CA THR A 371 3.25 -12.25 15.13
C THR A 371 1.82 -12.81 15.15
N VAL A 372 1.49 -13.58 16.20
CA VAL A 372 0.13 -14.13 16.41
C VAL A 372 -0.93 -13.03 16.53
N ALA A 373 -0.56 -11.84 17.03
CA ALA A 373 -1.51 -10.73 17.19
C ALA A 373 -1.91 -10.12 15.84
N GLU A 374 -0.95 -9.90 14.93
CA GLU A 374 -1.21 -9.41 13.58
C GLU A 374 -2.07 -10.40 12.78
N ARG A 375 -1.72 -11.70 12.84
CA ARG A 375 -2.50 -12.75 12.15
C ARG A 375 -3.94 -12.87 12.66
N LEU A 376 -4.15 -12.59 13.95
CA LEU A 376 -5.46 -12.59 14.58
C LEU A 376 -6.34 -11.49 14.00
N ILE A 377 -5.88 -10.23 14.04
CA ILE A 377 -6.63 -9.09 13.48
C ILE A 377 -6.86 -9.27 11.98
N GLU A 378 -5.84 -9.68 11.24
CA GLU A 378 -5.96 -9.96 9.82
C GLU A 378 -7.06 -10.99 9.52
N SER A 379 -7.17 -12.04 10.35
CA SER A 379 -8.21 -13.05 10.20
C SER A 379 -9.62 -12.49 10.34
N PHE A 380 -9.81 -11.53 11.26
CA PHE A 380 -11.09 -10.89 11.51
C PHE A 380 -11.43 -9.88 10.41
N MET A 381 -10.46 -9.07 9.98
CA MET A 381 -10.64 -8.13 8.87
C MET A 381 -10.95 -8.85 7.56
N LEU A 382 -10.27 -9.97 7.26
CA LEU A 382 -10.57 -10.79 6.09
C LEU A 382 -12.00 -11.34 6.15
N ALA A 383 -12.45 -11.85 7.31
CA ALA A 383 -13.81 -12.35 7.47
C ALA A 383 -14.86 -11.26 7.23
N ALA A 384 -14.64 -10.06 7.78
CA ALA A 384 -15.52 -8.92 7.55
C ALA A 384 -15.53 -8.46 6.08
N ASN A 385 -14.35 -8.32 5.46
CA ASN A 385 -14.21 -7.89 4.07
C ASN A 385 -14.88 -8.88 3.10
N GLU A 386 -14.67 -10.19 3.28
CA GLU A 386 -15.34 -11.22 2.49
C GLU A 386 -16.86 -11.16 2.67
N THR A 387 -17.34 -10.98 3.91
CA THR A 387 -18.77 -10.91 4.23
C THR A 387 -19.44 -9.68 3.61
N VAL A 388 -18.81 -8.50 3.68
CA VAL A 388 -19.31 -7.27 3.07
C VAL A 388 -19.32 -7.40 1.54
N ALA A 389 -18.24 -7.89 0.94
CA ALA A 389 -18.17 -8.09 -0.50
C ALA A 389 -19.26 -9.06 -1.00
N GLU A 390 -19.47 -10.18 -0.32
CA GLU A 390 -20.51 -11.15 -0.65
C GLU A 390 -21.93 -10.58 -0.44
N HIS A 391 -22.15 -9.79 0.62
CA HIS A 391 -23.43 -9.15 0.88
C HIS A 391 -23.80 -8.17 -0.25
N VAL A 392 -22.86 -7.30 -0.64
CA VAL A 392 -23.09 -6.28 -1.66
C VAL A 392 -23.22 -6.91 -3.06
N ASP A 393 -22.44 -7.95 -3.37
CA ASP A 393 -22.59 -8.73 -4.61
C ASP A 393 -23.98 -9.37 -4.73
N LYS A 394 -24.49 -9.98 -3.66
CA LYS A 394 -25.86 -10.54 -3.63
C LYS A 394 -26.94 -9.49 -3.85
N LEU A 395 -26.73 -8.26 -3.37
CA LEU A 395 -27.62 -7.12 -3.61
C LEU A 395 -27.47 -6.53 -5.02
N ARG A 396 -26.40 -6.89 -5.75
CA ARG A 396 -26.07 -6.38 -7.09
C ARG A 396 -25.93 -4.85 -7.14
N LEU A 397 -25.33 -4.28 -6.10
CA LEU A 397 -25.05 -2.85 -6.05
C LEU A 397 -23.66 -2.55 -6.65
N PRO A 398 -23.45 -1.36 -7.23
CA PRO A 398 -22.12 -0.88 -7.57
C PRO A 398 -21.22 -0.84 -6.32
N PHE A 399 -20.04 -1.46 -6.40
CA PHE A 399 -19.10 -1.56 -5.29
C PHE A 399 -17.66 -1.63 -5.79
N ILE A 400 -16.72 -1.16 -4.98
CA ILE A 400 -15.29 -1.25 -5.29
C ILE A 400 -14.78 -2.58 -4.73
N TYR A 401 -14.51 -3.53 -5.61
CA TYR A 401 -13.97 -4.84 -5.24
C TYR A 401 -12.43 -4.82 -5.22
N ARG A 402 -11.84 -5.51 -4.23
CA ARG A 402 -10.41 -5.81 -4.23
C ARG A 402 -10.17 -7.11 -4.99
N VAL A 403 -9.86 -6.98 -6.28
CA VAL A 403 -9.66 -8.13 -7.18
C VAL A 403 -8.18 -8.46 -7.33
N HIS A 404 -7.85 -9.75 -7.35
CA HIS A 404 -6.57 -10.27 -7.81
C HIS A 404 -6.83 -11.12 -9.05
N GLU A 405 -6.33 -10.70 -10.21
CA GLU A 405 -6.57 -11.38 -11.48
C GLU A 405 -5.91 -12.75 -11.52
N GLU A 406 -6.45 -13.64 -12.36
CA GLU A 406 -5.82 -14.93 -12.64
C GLU A 406 -4.44 -14.71 -13.28
N PRO A 407 -3.43 -15.53 -12.94
CA PRO A 407 -2.12 -15.38 -13.55
C PRO A 407 -2.19 -15.62 -15.06
N ASN A 408 -1.41 -14.84 -15.82
CA ASN A 408 -1.31 -15.00 -17.27
C ASN A 408 -0.85 -16.42 -17.67
N SER A 409 -1.59 -17.09 -18.56
CA SER A 409 -1.35 -18.49 -18.97
C SER A 409 0.07 -18.74 -19.49
N GLU A 410 0.64 -17.83 -20.28
CA GLU A 410 2.01 -17.99 -20.81
C GLU A 410 3.07 -17.91 -19.69
N LYS A 411 2.84 -17.05 -18.68
CA LYS A 411 3.71 -16.98 -17.50
C LYS A 411 3.59 -18.26 -16.66
N LEU A 412 2.39 -18.82 -16.54
CA LEU A 412 2.16 -20.09 -15.85
C LEU A 412 2.81 -21.26 -16.56
N GLU A 413 2.73 -21.34 -17.88
CA GLU A 413 3.38 -22.38 -18.67
C GLU A 413 4.91 -22.37 -18.46
N LYS A 414 5.53 -21.18 -18.58
CA LYS A 414 6.97 -21.01 -18.30
C LYS A 414 7.33 -21.40 -16.87
N PHE A 415 6.47 -21.07 -15.90
CA PHE A 415 6.67 -21.48 -14.51
C PHE A 415 6.55 -22.99 -14.33
N PHE A 416 5.60 -23.65 -14.99
CA PHE A 416 5.42 -25.09 -14.93
C PHE A 416 6.63 -25.81 -15.52
N ASP A 417 7.11 -25.39 -16.69
CA ASP A 417 8.32 -25.93 -17.31
C ASP A 417 9.53 -25.78 -16.39
N PHE A 418 9.69 -24.62 -15.75
CA PHE A 418 10.75 -24.37 -14.79
C PHE A 418 10.67 -25.33 -13.60
N VAL A 419 9.50 -25.47 -12.99
CA VAL A 419 9.27 -26.26 -11.78
C VAL A 419 9.40 -27.77 -12.02
N VAL A 420 8.99 -28.26 -13.20
CA VAL A 420 9.18 -29.66 -13.61
C VAL A 420 10.66 -30.04 -13.67
N ASN A 421 11.55 -29.11 -14.05
CA ASN A 421 13.00 -29.35 -14.06
C ASN A 421 13.58 -29.61 -12.65
N PHE A 422 12.87 -29.19 -11.59
CA PHE A 422 13.23 -29.48 -10.20
C PHE A 422 12.55 -30.75 -9.64
N GLY A 423 11.85 -31.51 -10.49
CA GLY A 423 11.21 -32.77 -10.12
C GLY A 423 9.83 -32.62 -9.46
N TYR A 424 9.26 -31.41 -9.44
CA TYR A 424 7.90 -31.21 -8.95
C TYR A 424 6.88 -31.53 -10.04
N VAL A 425 5.90 -32.36 -9.70
CA VAL A 425 4.77 -32.67 -10.58
C VAL A 425 3.59 -31.78 -10.21
N LEU A 426 3.10 -31.01 -11.18
CA LEU A 426 1.91 -30.19 -11.06
C LEU A 426 0.73 -30.88 -11.72
N HIS A 427 -0.41 -30.90 -11.03
CA HIS A 427 -1.66 -31.42 -11.56
C HIS A 427 -2.58 -30.24 -11.91
N GLY A 428 -2.88 -30.08 -13.20
CA GLY A 428 -3.71 -28.99 -13.73
C GLY A 428 -3.29 -28.59 -15.15
N SER A 429 -4.07 -27.72 -15.79
CA SER A 429 -3.69 -27.04 -17.03
C SER A 429 -3.19 -25.63 -16.69
N PRO A 430 -2.16 -25.09 -17.36
CA PRO A 430 -1.77 -23.68 -17.25
C PRO A 430 -2.93 -22.71 -17.48
N ASP A 431 -3.93 -23.09 -18.28
CA ASP A 431 -5.11 -22.28 -18.58
C ASP A 431 -6.16 -22.25 -17.46
N ASN A 432 -6.05 -23.12 -16.45
CA ASN A 432 -7.01 -23.19 -15.36
C ASN A 432 -6.35 -23.82 -14.12
N VAL A 433 -5.55 -23.01 -13.42
CA VAL A 433 -4.82 -23.42 -12.22
C VAL A 433 -5.60 -23.03 -10.98
N HIS A 434 -6.08 -24.02 -10.23
CA HIS A 434 -6.71 -23.79 -8.95
C HIS A 434 -5.66 -23.33 -7.90
N PRO A 435 -5.96 -22.35 -7.01
CA PRO A 435 -5.01 -21.86 -5.99
C PRO A 435 -4.36 -22.95 -5.15
N ARG A 436 -5.14 -23.97 -4.74
CA ARG A 436 -4.62 -25.18 -4.05
C ARG A 436 -3.44 -25.85 -4.76
N THR A 437 -3.40 -25.86 -6.10
CA THR A 437 -2.28 -26.47 -6.85
C THR A 437 -0.98 -25.72 -6.57
N LEU A 438 -1.04 -24.38 -6.55
CA LEU A 438 0.12 -23.52 -6.25
C LEU A 438 0.49 -23.59 -4.76
N GLN A 439 -0.51 -23.60 -3.87
CA GLN A 439 -0.31 -23.75 -2.43
C GLN A 439 0.44 -25.06 -2.10
N SER A 440 -0.03 -26.20 -2.63
CA SER A 440 0.62 -27.50 -2.43
C SER A 440 2.03 -27.55 -3.01
N LEU A 441 2.30 -26.83 -4.11
CA LEU A 441 3.65 -26.70 -4.64
C LEU A 441 4.56 -25.95 -3.66
N LEU A 442 4.10 -24.81 -3.14
CA LEU A 442 4.86 -24.00 -2.18
C LEU A 442 5.16 -24.78 -0.90
N GLU A 443 4.20 -25.55 -0.37
CA GLU A 443 4.42 -26.41 0.78
C GLU A 443 5.48 -27.48 0.51
N LYS A 444 5.44 -28.14 -0.65
CA LYS A 444 6.47 -29.11 -1.05
C LYS A 444 7.84 -28.45 -1.23
N ALA A 445 7.89 -27.23 -1.74
CA ALA A 445 9.13 -26.48 -1.95
C ALA A 445 9.78 -26.02 -0.63
N LYS A 446 8.97 -25.70 0.40
CA LYS A 446 9.48 -25.35 1.74
C LYS A 446 10.20 -26.51 2.45
N GLY A 447 9.99 -27.75 2.02
CA GLY A 447 10.55 -28.95 2.67
C GLY A 447 9.86 -29.30 4.00
N PRO A 448 10.20 -30.43 4.64
CA PRO A 448 9.58 -30.83 5.91
C PRO A 448 9.93 -29.84 7.03
N THR A 449 8.90 -29.25 7.64
CA THR A 449 9.03 -28.35 8.80
C THR A 449 9.49 -29.14 10.03
N GLY A 450 10.78 -29.03 10.38
CA GLY A 450 11.32 -29.60 11.62
C GLY A 450 12.84 -29.64 11.67
N GLY A 451 13.46 -28.60 12.21
CA GLY A 451 14.89 -28.55 12.51
C GLY A 451 15.44 -27.14 12.35
N SER A 452 15.95 -26.58 13.44
CA SER A 452 16.74 -25.34 13.49
C SER A 452 17.54 -25.07 12.21
N SER A 453 17.40 -23.87 11.66
CA SER A 453 18.28 -23.27 10.67
C SER A 453 19.66 -23.01 11.28
N ASP A 454 20.39 -24.08 11.58
CA ASP A 454 21.77 -24.10 12.06
C ASP A 454 22.35 -25.50 11.81
N GLN A 455 22.36 -25.96 10.56
CA GLN A 455 23.15 -27.14 10.18
C GLN A 455 23.32 -27.38 8.66
N TYR A 456 23.47 -26.32 7.85
CA TYR A 456 24.10 -26.44 6.53
C TYR A 456 24.92 -25.17 6.23
N GLY A 457 25.76 -24.78 7.18
CA GLY A 457 26.97 -24.02 6.91
C GLY A 457 28.14 -25.00 6.85
N ASP A 458 29.02 -24.83 5.87
CA ASP A 458 30.25 -25.59 5.65
C ASP A 458 30.12 -27.02 5.12
N ALA A 459 29.92 -27.13 3.81
CA ALA A 459 30.64 -28.14 3.03
C ALA A 459 30.82 -27.71 1.57
N ALA A 460 32.09 -27.75 1.13
CA ALA A 460 32.56 -27.76 -0.25
C ALA A 460 32.73 -26.40 -0.98
N PHE A 461 33.69 -25.60 -0.50
CA PHE A 461 34.67 -24.98 -1.39
C PHE A 461 36.06 -25.21 -0.79
N ASP A 462 36.63 -26.37 -1.09
CA ASP A 462 38.06 -26.59 -0.94
C ASP A 462 38.57 -27.24 -2.22
N GLY A 463 39.63 -26.66 -2.77
CA GLY A 463 40.00 -26.77 -4.18
C GLY A 463 40.87 -27.97 -4.52
N GLN A 464 41.08 -28.13 -5.84
CA GLN A 464 42.31 -28.57 -6.54
C GLN A 464 41.92 -28.76 -8.02
N SER A 465 42.31 -27.85 -8.94
CA SER A 465 43.55 -27.90 -9.73
C SER A 465 43.80 -29.24 -10.44
N GLU A 466 43.67 -29.29 -11.77
CA GLU A 466 44.76 -29.57 -12.71
C GLU A 466 44.30 -29.68 -14.17
N ILE A 467 45.08 -29.04 -15.05
CA ILE A 467 45.14 -28.99 -16.54
C ILE A 467 44.16 -28.06 -17.25
#